data_AF-A0A6P6FES8-F1
#
_entry.id   AF-A0A6P6FES8-F1
#
_cell.length_a   1.000
_cell.length_b   1.000
_cell.length_c   1.000
_cell.angle_alpha   90.00
_cell.angle_beta   90.00
_cell.angle_gamma   90.00
#
_symmetry.space_group_name_H-M   'P 1'
#
loop_
_entity.id
_entity.type
_entity.pdbx_description
1 polymer ?
#
loop_
_entity_poly.entity_id
_entity_poly.type
_entity_poly.pdbx_seq_one_letter_code
_entity_poly.pdbx_strand_id
1 'polypeptide(L)'
;MVYNIESVTYMFQYTTHVLGYISIVIIGLYQSKNVSALIKQIDKVDEHLKKLGIEIEYRSLHRHITIVGSLWLLNAVVESAIFIKILIHNILQPPEAFITFVLYYITNAQSVVLYDYNTAIYWLGSRFKMINELLETFLLEKYKVKAEDSNTETIFEPSHNVRNRFELNNWLSERSLNVPEVSTTSGVSNVKQKIVQEKVHILRQIRFVHLQVCKVSRMVNDIFNVQILIYTITTLLHCTICAYSFYMNLHRGLNFLIDQLDMASIYMLDSVVGVLKIALMSYDCEYTMKQANKTIGNIHAYPVHEGNAELTDEILHFCWQISYTQLEKTKSVDYILNYGFIRYCLNFLISYLVIMIQWSQHLIKKDSIIITNKTTTFQTLQENTSIVV
;
A
#
# COMPACT_ATOMS: atom_id res chain seq x y z
N MET A 1 -0.56 -45.88 12.03
CA MET A 1 0.13 -44.99 11.08
C MET A 1 -0.72 -43.73 10.97
N VAL A 2 -0.59 -42.83 11.95
CA VAL A 2 -1.28 -41.54 11.93
C VAL A 2 -0.56 -40.73 10.85
N TYR A 3 -1.16 -40.61 9.66
CA TYR A 3 -0.70 -39.62 8.70
C TYR A 3 -0.76 -38.27 9.43
N ASN A 4 0.41 -37.72 9.71
CA ASN A 4 0.58 -36.59 10.60
C ASN A 4 -0.07 -35.39 9.90
N ILE A 5 -1.24 -34.92 10.38
CA ILE A 5 -1.98 -33.77 9.81
C ILE A 5 -1.05 -32.57 9.58
N GLU A 6 -0.03 -32.45 10.44
CA GLU A 6 1.05 -31.47 10.35
C GLU A 6 1.86 -31.60 9.07
N SER A 7 2.27 -32.81 8.69
CA SER A 7 3.02 -33.04 7.45
C SER A 7 2.22 -32.61 6.23
N VAL A 8 0.91 -32.92 6.20
CA VAL A 8 0.03 -32.49 5.10
C VAL A 8 -0.11 -30.96 5.08
N THR A 9 -0.24 -30.33 6.24
CA THR A 9 -0.37 -28.86 6.37
C THR A 9 0.90 -28.15 5.91
N TYR A 10 2.09 -28.63 6.30
CA TYR A 10 3.36 -28.08 5.84
C TYR A 10 3.59 -28.27 4.34
N MET A 11 3.24 -29.45 3.80
CA MET A 11 3.33 -29.71 2.36
C MET A 11 2.38 -28.79 1.56
N PHE A 12 1.17 -28.57 2.07
CA PHE A 12 0.23 -27.61 1.49
C PHE A 12 0.80 -26.19 1.52
N GLN A 13 1.29 -25.72 2.67
CA GLN A 13 1.92 -24.41 2.82
C GLN A 13 3.07 -24.22 1.83
N TYR A 14 4.01 -25.17 1.79
CA TYR A 14 5.14 -25.15 0.88
C TYR A 14 4.69 -25.04 -0.58
N THR A 15 3.72 -25.87 -0.97
CA THR A 15 3.18 -25.87 -2.34
C THR A 15 2.54 -24.52 -2.67
N THR A 16 1.73 -23.96 -1.77
CA THR A 16 1.09 -22.65 -1.96
C THR A 16 2.12 -21.52 -2.11
N HIS A 17 3.18 -21.51 -1.30
CA HIS A 17 4.25 -20.51 -1.42
C HIS A 17 5.01 -20.61 -2.74
N VAL A 18 5.43 -21.82 -3.11
CA VAL A 18 6.16 -22.06 -4.36
C VAL A 18 5.30 -21.66 -5.57
N LEU A 19 4.03 -22.08 -5.59
CA LEU A 19 3.11 -21.70 -6.67
C LEU A 19 2.89 -20.18 -6.71
N GLY A 20 2.63 -19.54 -5.56
CA GLY A 20 2.46 -18.09 -5.50
C GLY A 20 3.69 -17.32 -5.96
N TYR A 21 4.89 -17.79 -5.61
CA TYR A 21 6.15 -17.22 -6.11
C TYR A 21 6.30 -17.36 -7.63
N ILE A 22 6.11 -18.58 -8.15
CA ILE A 22 6.18 -18.83 -9.60
C ILE A 22 5.18 -17.93 -10.33
N SER A 23 3.94 -17.80 -9.81
CA SER A 23 2.95 -16.90 -10.39
C SER A 23 3.39 -15.43 -10.36
N ILE A 24 3.93 -14.93 -9.24
CA ILE A 24 4.43 -13.55 -9.14
C ILE A 24 5.56 -13.30 -10.14
N VAL A 25 6.50 -14.24 -10.29
CA VAL A 25 7.63 -14.15 -11.23
C VAL A 25 7.13 -14.16 -12.67
N ILE A 26 6.26 -15.09 -13.05
CA ILE A 26 5.70 -15.17 -14.41
C ILE A 26 4.96 -13.88 -14.75
N ILE A 27 4.10 -13.40 -13.86
CA ILE A 27 3.37 -12.14 -14.05
C ILE A 27 4.34 -10.96 -14.14
N GLY A 28 5.37 -10.91 -13.30
CA GLY A 28 6.37 -9.84 -13.32
C GLY A 28 7.16 -9.79 -14.63
N LEU A 29 7.57 -10.95 -15.14
CA LEU A 29 8.22 -11.08 -16.45
C LEU A 29 7.29 -10.61 -17.58
N TYR A 30 6.01 -11.01 -17.54
CA TYR A 30 5.00 -10.59 -18.50
C TYR A 30 4.78 -9.06 -18.47
N GLN A 31 4.72 -8.47 -17.27
CA GLN A 31 4.47 -7.05 -17.05
C GLN A 31 5.71 -6.15 -17.20
N SER A 32 6.93 -6.71 -17.35
CA SER A 32 8.19 -5.95 -17.41
C SER A 32 8.18 -4.80 -18.43
N LYS A 33 7.61 -5.01 -19.63
CA LYS A 33 7.45 -3.96 -20.65
C LYS A 33 6.54 -2.83 -20.18
N ASN A 34 5.47 -3.17 -19.46
CA ASN A 34 4.53 -2.20 -18.91
C ASN A 34 5.15 -1.40 -17.76
N VAL A 35 6.03 -2.01 -16.94
CA VAL A 35 6.81 -1.29 -15.92
C VAL A 35 7.75 -0.26 -16.57
N SER A 36 8.43 -0.61 -17.66
CA SER A 36 9.24 0.38 -18.40
C SER A 36 8.39 1.52 -18.96
N ALA A 37 7.20 1.21 -19.49
CA ALA A 37 6.26 2.24 -19.94
C ALA A 37 5.77 3.11 -18.77
N LEU A 38 5.51 2.53 -17.60
CA LEU A 38 5.11 3.22 -16.38
C LEU A 38 6.17 4.25 -15.95
N ILE A 39 7.45 3.86 -15.89
CA ILE A 39 8.56 4.77 -15.54
C ILE A 39 8.62 5.95 -16.51
N LYS A 40 8.50 5.70 -17.83
CA LYS A 40 8.46 6.78 -18.83
C LYS A 40 7.28 7.73 -18.65
N GLN A 41 6.13 7.25 -18.17
CA GLN A 41 4.98 8.10 -17.88
C GLN A 41 5.18 8.92 -16.60
N ILE A 42 5.81 8.32 -15.58
CA ILE A 42 6.22 9.03 -14.36
C ILE A 42 7.14 10.20 -14.70
N ASP A 43 8.17 9.98 -15.52
CA ASP A 43 9.10 11.04 -15.94
C ASP A 43 8.39 12.18 -16.68
N LYS A 44 7.44 11.85 -17.56
CA LYS A 44 6.62 12.83 -18.27
C LYS A 44 5.73 13.65 -17.34
N VAL A 45 5.12 13.02 -16.33
CA VAL A 45 4.31 13.72 -15.32
C VAL A 45 5.19 14.71 -14.55
N ASP A 46 6.37 14.27 -14.11
CA ASP A 46 7.33 15.10 -13.40
C ASP A 46 7.82 16.28 -14.27
N GLU A 47 8.06 16.07 -15.56
CA GLU A 47 8.40 17.14 -16.50
C GLU A 47 7.28 18.18 -16.62
N HIS A 48 6.02 17.76 -16.72
CA HIS A 48 4.87 18.67 -16.78
C HIS A 48 4.66 19.44 -15.47
N LEU A 49 4.86 18.80 -14.32
CA LEU A 49 4.83 19.49 -13.02
C LEU A 49 5.94 20.54 -12.89
N LYS A 50 7.15 20.24 -13.37
CA LYS A 50 8.24 21.24 -13.43
C LYS A 50 7.90 22.41 -14.34
N LYS A 51 7.25 22.17 -15.48
CA LYS A 51 6.76 23.23 -16.39
C LYS A 51 5.68 24.12 -15.75
N LEU A 52 4.97 23.62 -14.74
CA LEU A 52 4.04 24.41 -13.92
C LEU A 52 4.74 25.24 -12.82
N GLY A 53 6.07 25.23 -12.77
CA GLY A 53 6.84 25.92 -11.73
C GLY A 53 6.85 25.20 -10.38
N ILE A 54 6.42 23.93 -10.33
CA ILE A 54 6.50 23.13 -9.10
C ILE A 54 7.91 22.56 -8.98
N GLU A 55 8.62 22.95 -7.93
CA GLU A 55 9.88 22.33 -7.55
C GLU A 55 9.61 20.92 -7.01
N ILE A 56 10.09 19.90 -7.72
CA ILE A 56 9.89 18.51 -7.31
C ILE A 56 10.93 18.12 -6.25
N GLU A 57 10.48 18.03 -5.00
CA GLU A 57 11.31 17.56 -3.90
C GLU A 57 11.48 16.03 -3.89
N TYR A 58 12.49 15.54 -4.61
CA TYR A 58 12.87 14.13 -4.53
C TYR A 58 13.43 13.73 -3.16
N ARG A 59 13.83 14.68 -2.30
CA ARG A 59 14.40 14.39 -0.99
C ARG A 59 13.42 13.64 -0.07
N SER A 60 12.14 14.03 -0.05
CA SER A 60 11.13 13.34 0.78
C SER A 60 10.85 11.93 0.28
N LEU A 61 10.72 11.77 -1.04
CA LEU A 61 10.56 10.48 -1.71
C LEU A 61 11.75 9.55 -1.44
N HIS A 62 12.96 10.05 -1.68
CA HIS A 62 14.19 9.30 -1.43
C HIS A 62 14.30 8.89 0.04
N ARG A 63 14.03 9.79 0.99
CA ARG A 63 14.07 9.46 2.43
C ARG A 63 13.10 8.34 2.78
N HIS A 64 11.86 8.40 2.29
CA HIS A 64 10.87 7.35 2.54
C HIS A 64 11.31 6.00 1.94
N ILE A 65 11.69 6.00 0.66
CA ILE A 65 12.20 4.80 -0.05
C ILE A 65 13.40 4.21 0.69
N THR A 66 14.36 5.03 1.11
CA THR A 66 15.53 4.59 1.87
C THR A 66 15.13 3.99 3.21
N ILE A 67 14.22 4.62 3.97
CA ILE A 67 13.78 4.07 5.27
C ILE A 67 13.10 2.71 5.09
N VAL A 68 12.14 2.61 4.16
CA VAL A 68 11.40 1.36 3.89
C VAL A 68 12.35 0.29 3.35
N GLY A 69 13.20 0.63 2.39
CA GLY A 69 14.19 -0.28 1.82
C GLY A 69 15.23 -0.76 2.85
N SER A 70 15.72 0.13 3.71
CA SER A 70 16.62 -0.23 4.81
C SER A 70 15.95 -1.14 5.83
N LEU A 71 14.68 -0.91 6.16
CA LEU A 71 13.91 -1.79 7.06
C LEU A 71 13.80 -3.20 6.47
N TRP A 72 13.53 -3.32 5.17
CA TRP A 72 13.38 -4.61 4.52
C TRP A 72 14.71 -5.33 4.33
N LEU A 73 15.77 -4.59 4.00
CA LEU A 73 17.13 -5.14 3.93
C LEU A 73 17.58 -5.62 5.31
N LEU A 74 17.35 -4.83 6.36
CA LEU A 74 17.67 -5.23 7.74
C LEU A 74 16.93 -6.52 8.11
N ASN A 75 15.65 -6.61 7.77
CA ASN A 75 14.87 -7.83 7.98
C ASN A 75 15.49 -9.04 7.30
N ALA A 76 15.82 -8.92 6.00
CA ALA A 76 16.48 -9.99 5.25
C ALA A 76 17.84 -10.37 5.89
N VAL A 77 18.64 -9.40 6.32
CA VAL A 77 19.93 -9.70 6.98
C VAL A 77 19.72 -10.43 8.31
N VAL A 78 18.76 -10.01 9.13
CA VAL A 78 18.44 -10.65 10.42
C VAL A 78 17.97 -12.08 10.20
N GLU A 79 17.03 -12.30 9.29
CA GLU A 79 16.53 -13.64 8.97
C GLU A 79 17.63 -14.54 8.38
N SER A 80 18.46 -14.02 7.47
CA SER A 80 19.64 -14.74 6.96
C SER A 80 20.62 -15.12 8.06
N ALA A 81 20.92 -14.21 8.99
CA ALA A 81 21.84 -14.48 10.09
C ALA A 81 21.30 -15.58 11.02
N ILE A 82 20.00 -15.54 11.32
CA ILE A 82 19.34 -16.57 12.12
C ILE A 82 19.36 -17.92 11.38
N PHE A 83 19.04 -17.94 10.09
CA PHE A 83 19.09 -19.15 9.28
C PHE A 83 20.51 -19.77 9.23
N ILE A 84 21.54 -18.95 9.02
CA ILE A 84 22.95 -19.41 9.03
C ILE A 84 23.32 -19.98 10.40
N LYS A 85 22.87 -19.34 11.50
CA LYS A 85 23.11 -19.86 12.86
C LYS A 85 22.52 -21.26 13.02
N ILE A 86 21.29 -21.50 12.56
CA ILE A 86 20.64 -22.81 12.62
C ILE A 86 21.41 -23.85 11.81
N LEU A 87 21.87 -23.47 10.60
CA LEU A 87 22.64 -24.33 9.72
C LEU A 87 23.97 -24.77 10.39
N ILE A 88 24.68 -23.83 11.04
CA ILE A 88 25.95 -24.10 11.73
C ILE A 88 25.76 -25.05 12.91
N HIS A 89 24.65 -24.95 13.64
CA HIS A 89 24.36 -25.84 14.76
C HIS A 89 23.91 -27.24 14.32
N ASN A 90 23.86 -27.54 13.01
CA ASN A 90 23.44 -28.82 12.43
C ASN A 90 22.08 -29.30 12.97
N ILE A 91 21.18 -28.36 13.28
CA ILE A 91 19.85 -28.67 13.82
C ILE A 91 18.98 -29.36 12.75
N LEU A 92 19.20 -29.06 11.47
CA LEU A 92 18.40 -29.52 10.34
C LEU A 92 19.11 -30.62 9.54
N GLN A 93 18.34 -31.61 9.09
CA GLN A 93 18.85 -32.52 8.07
C GLN A 93 19.03 -31.78 6.73
N PRO A 94 19.99 -32.20 5.86
CA PRO A 94 20.23 -31.55 4.57
C PRO A 94 18.98 -31.24 3.72
N PRO A 95 17.98 -32.14 3.56
CA PRO A 95 16.78 -31.82 2.79
C PRO A 95 15.91 -30.73 3.46
N GLU A 96 15.80 -30.74 4.79
CA GLU A 96 15.02 -29.74 5.54
C GLU A 96 15.69 -28.37 5.49
N ALA A 97 17.02 -28.33 5.59
CA ALA A 97 17.81 -27.12 5.42
C ALA A 97 17.63 -26.53 4.01
N PHE A 98 17.61 -27.37 2.97
CA PHE A 98 17.37 -26.93 1.59
C PHE A 98 15.96 -26.36 1.40
N ILE A 99 14.92 -27.04 1.89
CA ILE A 99 13.53 -26.56 1.80
C ILE A 99 13.37 -25.22 2.52
N THR A 100 13.96 -25.10 3.72
CA THR A 100 13.94 -23.86 4.51
C THR A 100 14.65 -22.73 3.78
N PHE A 101 15.82 -23.00 3.19
CA PHE A 101 16.54 -22.03 2.36
C PHE A 101 15.71 -21.55 1.16
N VAL A 102 15.04 -22.46 0.46
CA VAL A 102 14.18 -22.13 -0.68
C VAL A 102 13.00 -21.26 -0.25
N LEU A 103 12.31 -21.61 0.84
CA LEU A 103 11.21 -20.80 1.39
C LEU A 103 11.69 -19.39 1.77
N TYR A 104 12.81 -19.31 2.47
CA TYR A 104 13.44 -18.06 2.86
C TYR A 104 13.77 -17.15 1.66
N TYR A 105 14.39 -17.73 0.63
CA TYR A 105 14.69 -17.04 -0.61
C TYR A 105 13.41 -16.53 -1.29
N ILE A 106 12.38 -17.38 -1.36
CA ILE A 106 11.08 -17.03 -1.95
C ILE A 106 10.46 -15.82 -1.23
N THR A 107 10.39 -15.83 0.11
CA THR A 107 9.76 -14.72 0.87
C THR A 107 10.48 -13.39 0.63
N ASN A 108 11.82 -13.42 0.57
CA ASN A 108 12.62 -12.23 0.31
C ASN A 108 12.49 -11.75 -1.14
N ALA A 109 12.51 -12.66 -2.11
CA ALA A 109 12.33 -12.33 -3.52
C ALA A 109 10.92 -11.75 -3.79
N GLN A 110 9.87 -12.33 -3.20
CA GLN A 110 8.50 -11.80 -3.29
C GLN A 110 8.39 -10.39 -2.70
N SER A 111 9.14 -10.09 -1.65
CA SER A 111 9.15 -8.75 -1.05
C SER A 111 9.61 -7.67 -2.03
N VAL A 112 10.44 -7.98 -3.04
CA VAL A 112 10.87 -6.98 -4.04
C VAL A 112 9.69 -6.40 -4.81
N VAL A 113 8.72 -7.22 -5.20
CA VAL A 113 7.53 -6.75 -5.94
C VAL A 113 6.69 -5.80 -5.08
N LEU A 114 6.59 -6.10 -3.78
CA LEU A 114 5.94 -5.21 -2.81
C LEU A 114 6.65 -3.86 -2.72
N TYR A 115 7.98 -3.85 -2.86
CA TYR A 115 8.82 -2.65 -2.75
C TYR A 115 8.56 -1.69 -3.89
N ASP A 116 8.55 -2.24 -5.10
CA ASP A 116 8.31 -1.49 -6.33
C ASP A 116 6.91 -0.89 -6.32
N TYR A 117 5.91 -1.67 -5.90
CA TYR A 117 4.56 -1.17 -5.73
C TYR A 117 4.48 -0.06 -4.67
N ASN A 118 5.06 -0.26 -3.49
CA ASN A 118 5.04 0.73 -2.41
C ASN A 118 5.67 2.05 -2.86
N THR A 119 6.80 1.96 -3.57
CA THR A 119 7.50 3.11 -4.14
C THR A 119 6.61 3.87 -5.13
N ALA A 120 5.92 3.16 -6.03
CA ALA A 120 5.01 3.78 -7.00
C ALA A 120 3.80 4.45 -6.32
N ILE A 121 3.22 3.81 -5.30
CA ILE A 121 2.09 4.36 -4.55
C ILE A 121 2.50 5.60 -3.75
N TYR A 122 3.63 5.56 -3.04
CA TYR A 122 4.11 6.71 -2.29
C TYR A 122 4.44 7.89 -3.23
N TRP A 123 5.03 7.62 -4.40
CA TRP A 123 5.22 8.63 -5.44
C TRP A 123 3.88 9.26 -5.87
N LEU A 124 2.86 8.44 -6.15
CA LEU A 124 1.51 8.92 -6.51
C LEU A 124 0.93 9.83 -5.43
N GLY A 125 0.99 9.41 -4.16
CA GLY A 125 0.51 10.20 -3.03
C GLY A 125 1.21 11.55 -2.92
N SER A 126 2.53 11.59 -3.16
CA SER A 126 3.28 12.85 -3.20
C SER A 126 2.83 13.76 -4.35
N ARG A 127 2.51 13.22 -5.52
CA ARG A 127 2.06 14.03 -6.68
C ARG A 127 0.64 14.56 -6.49
N PHE A 128 -0.27 13.78 -5.93
CA PHE A 128 -1.59 14.30 -5.55
C PHE A 128 -1.48 15.40 -4.50
N LYS A 129 -0.60 15.25 -3.50
CA LYS A 129 -0.33 16.31 -2.53
C LYS A 129 0.14 17.61 -3.19
N MET A 130 1.08 17.54 -4.14
CA MET A 130 1.56 18.73 -4.88
C MET A 130 0.44 19.39 -5.70
N ILE A 131 -0.41 18.61 -6.35
CA ILE A 131 -1.58 19.13 -7.08
C ILE A 131 -2.55 19.84 -6.11
N ASN A 132 -2.76 19.28 -4.92
CA ASN A 132 -3.61 19.90 -3.89
C ASN A 132 -3.08 21.25 -3.43
N GLU A 133 -1.78 21.34 -3.18
CA GLU A 133 -1.11 22.60 -2.78
C GLU A 133 -1.22 23.65 -3.90
N LEU A 134 -1.09 23.24 -5.17
CA LEU A 134 -1.26 24.13 -6.33
C LEU A 134 -2.71 24.63 -6.45
N LEU A 135 -3.70 23.73 -6.28
CA LEU A 135 -5.12 24.08 -6.28
C LEU A 135 -5.48 25.03 -5.14
N GLU A 136 -4.97 24.78 -3.93
CA GLU A 136 -5.19 25.64 -2.76
C GLU A 136 -4.60 27.03 -2.96
N THR A 137 -3.39 27.12 -3.51
CA THR A 137 -2.74 28.39 -3.83
C THR A 137 -3.57 29.17 -4.86
N PHE A 138 -4.03 28.49 -5.91
CA PHE A 138 -4.90 29.06 -6.94
C PHE A 138 -6.24 29.56 -6.38
N LEU A 139 -6.81 28.84 -5.41
CA LEU A 139 -8.05 29.21 -4.73
C LEU A 139 -7.86 30.42 -3.79
N LEU A 140 -6.77 30.46 -3.02
CA LEU A 140 -6.50 31.53 -2.06
C LEU A 140 -6.27 32.88 -2.73
N GLU A 141 -5.61 32.89 -3.90
CA GLU A 141 -5.38 34.12 -4.66
C GLU A 141 -6.69 34.82 -5.05
N LYS A 142 -7.78 34.07 -5.25
CA LYS A 142 -9.11 34.64 -5.53
C LYS A 142 -9.66 35.47 -4.37
N TYR A 143 -9.41 35.05 -3.13
CA TYR A 143 -9.95 35.73 -1.95
C TYR A 143 -9.22 37.04 -1.64
N LYS A 144 -7.92 37.13 -1.92
CA LYS A 144 -7.15 38.37 -1.72
C LYS A 144 -7.62 39.51 -2.63
N VAL A 145 -7.85 39.22 -3.91
CA VAL A 145 -8.30 40.23 -4.88
C VAL A 145 -9.66 40.83 -4.48
N LYS A 146 -10.57 40.02 -3.92
CA LYS A 146 -11.86 40.53 -3.44
C LYS A 146 -11.74 41.44 -2.22
N ALA A 147 -10.78 41.18 -1.33
CA ALA A 147 -10.59 41.96 -0.12
C ALA A 147 -9.97 43.34 -0.42
N GLU A 148 -9.10 43.45 -1.42
CA GLU A 148 -8.52 44.73 -1.85
C GLU A 148 -9.52 45.62 -2.59
N ASP A 149 -10.46 45.05 -3.36
CA ASP A 149 -11.52 45.82 -4.02
C ASP A 149 -12.59 46.33 -3.03
N SER A 150 -12.73 45.69 -1.85
CA SER A 150 -13.58 46.15 -0.76
C SER A 150 -12.77 46.97 0.25
N ASN A 151 -12.60 48.28 0.02
CA ASN A 151 -11.90 49.23 0.91
C ASN A 151 -12.54 49.42 2.31
N THR A 152 -12.83 48.33 3.03
CA THR A 152 -13.19 48.36 4.44
C THR A 152 -12.07 47.65 5.20
N GLU A 153 -11.21 48.42 5.86
CA GLU A 153 -10.13 47.93 6.73
C GLU A 153 -10.70 46.98 7.79
N THR A 154 -10.66 45.68 7.54
CA THR A 154 -10.72 44.67 8.61
C THR A 154 -9.37 43.97 8.67
N ILE A 155 -8.62 44.33 9.70
CA ILE A 155 -7.33 43.77 10.10
C ILE A 155 -7.54 42.26 10.37
N PHE A 156 -7.28 41.42 9.37
CA PHE A 156 -7.11 39.98 9.57
C PHE A 156 -5.63 39.67 9.45
N GLU A 157 -5.02 39.42 10.61
CA GLU A 157 -3.62 38.98 10.75
C GLU A 157 -3.49 37.54 10.20
N PRO A 158 -2.80 37.31 9.08
CA PRO A 158 -2.59 35.95 8.57
C PRO A 158 -1.51 35.27 9.41
N SER A 159 -1.81 34.10 9.97
CA SER A 159 -0.87 33.32 10.78
C SER A 159 0.44 33.04 10.02
N HIS A 160 1.53 33.57 10.56
CA HIS A 160 2.90 33.38 10.10
C HIS A 160 3.31 31.90 10.08
N ASN A 161 3.21 31.22 8.92
CA ASN A 161 4.12 30.09 8.63
C ASN A 161 4.28 29.71 7.14
N VAL A 162 3.76 30.50 6.19
CA VAL A 162 3.92 30.27 4.74
C VAL A 162 5.04 31.15 4.16
N ARG A 163 6.16 31.30 4.88
CA ARG A 163 7.13 32.38 4.63
C ARG A 163 8.18 32.08 3.55
N ASN A 164 8.26 30.87 2.99
CA ASN A 164 9.42 30.50 2.15
C ASN A 164 9.18 29.81 0.79
N ARG A 165 7.96 29.71 0.25
CA ARG A 165 7.80 29.03 -1.05
C ARG A 165 6.69 29.60 -1.89
N PHE A 166 7.07 30.46 -2.82
CA PHE A 166 6.75 30.33 -4.24
C PHE A 166 7.38 31.53 -4.95
N GLU A 167 8.42 31.28 -5.73
CA GLU A 167 8.95 32.21 -6.75
C GLU A 167 7.94 32.44 -7.90
N LEU A 168 6.69 32.00 -7.74
CA LEU A 168 5.60 32.25 -8.69
C LEU A 168 5.34 33.75 -8.88
N ASN A 169 5.54 34.55 -7.83
CA ASN A 169 5.41 36.00 -7.90
C ASN A 169 6.54 36.65 -8.72
N ASN A 170 7.76 36.08 -8.74
CA ASN A 170 8.84 36.57 -9.61
C ASN A 170 8.54 36.23 -11.08
N TRP A 171 7.99 35.05 -11.36
CA TRP A 171 7.59 34.66 -12.72
C TRP A 171 6.48 35.56 -13.30
N LEU A 172 5.50 35.96 -12.48
CA LEU A 172 4.43 36.88 -12.89
C LEU A 172 4.91 38.34 -12.96
N SER A 173 5.81 38.76 -12.06
CA SER A 173 6.25 40.16 -11.97
C SER A 173 7.24 40.53 -13.07
N GLU A 174 8.14 39.63 -13.47
CA GLU A 174 9.23 39.94 -14.43
C GLU A 174 8.73 40.17 -15.87
N ARG A 175 7.49 39.77 -16.18
CA ARG A 175 6.87 39.99 -17.49
C ARG A 175 6.02 41.26 -17.60
N SER A 176 5.83 42.00 -16.51
CA SER A 176 4.90 43.14 -16.45
C SER A 176 5.56 44.52 -16.40
N LEU A 177 6.85 44.61 -16.07
CA LEU A 177 7.58 45.87 -15.92
C LEU A 177 8.45 46.11 -17.15
N ASN A 178 7.91 46.83 -18.14
CA ASN A 178 8.61 47.76 -19.06
C ASN A 178 7.64 48.22 -20.15
N VAL A 179 6.59 48.96 -19.78
CA VAL A 179 5.79 49.73 -20.75
C VAL A 179 5.65 51.15 -20.19
N PRO A 180 6.25 52.17 -20.84
CA PRO A 180 6.09 53.56 -20.45
C PRO A 180 4.65 54.03 -20.66
N GLU A 181 4.21 54.78 -19.68
CA GLU A 181 2.87 55.29 -19.42
C GLU A 181 2.42 56.34 -20.46
N VAL A 182 1.33 56.05 -21.19
CA VAL A 182 0.44 57.06 -21.79
C VAL A 182 -1.01 56.59 -21.62
N SER A 183 -1.73 57.28 -20.73
CA SER A 183 -3.08 56.98 -20.28
C SER A 183 -4.17 57.25 -21.33
N THR A 184 -4.97 56.23 -21.66
CA THR A 184 -6.34 56.40 -22.19
C THR A 184 -7.31 55.46 -21.46
N THR A 185 -8.47 56.01 -21.11
CA THR A 185 -9.44 55.52 -20.11
C THR A 185 -10.25 54.27 -20.51
N SER A 186 -9.85 53.56 -21.58
CA SER A 186 -10.44 52.29 -22.03
C SER A 186 -9.66 51.03 -21.62
N GLY A 187 -8.52 51.17 -20.92
CA GLY A 187 -7.59 50.06 -20.62
C GLY A 187 -7.99 49.08 -19.49
N VAL A 188 -8.94 49.43 -18.61
CA VAL A 188 -9.25 48.64 -17.40
C VAL A 188 -9.89 47.28 -17.72
N SER A 189 -10.64 47.15 -18.82
CA SER A 189 -11.25 45.87 -19.23
C SER A 189 -10.21 44.86 -19.71
N ASN A 190 -9.15 45.32 -20.40
CA ASN A 190 -8.15 44.44 -21.00
C ASN A 190 -7.26 43.76 -19.94
N VAL A 191 -6.96 44.43 -18.83
CA VAL A 191 -6.15 43.85 -17.73
C VAL A 191 -6.92 42.75 -17.01
N LYS A 192 -8.19 42.98 -16.66
CA LYS A 192 -9.04 41.97 -16.01
C LYS A 192 -9.22 40.73 -16.88
N GLN A 193 -9.41 40.90 -18.19
CA GLN A 193 -9.53 39.78 -19.12
C GLN A 193 -8.24 38.96 -19.22
N LYS A 194 -7.07 39.61 -19.25
CA LYS A 194 -5.77 38.92 -19.30
C LYS A 194 -5.53 38.05 -18.07
N ILE A 195 -5.83 38.56 -16.87
CA ILE A 195 -5.69 37.83 -15.60
C ILE A 195 -6.61 36.60 -15.58
N VAL A 196 -7.84 36.74 -16.07
CA VAL A 196 -8.79 35.62 -16.15
C VAL A 196 -8.29 34.53 -17.10
N GLN A 197 -7.81 34.91 -18.29
CA GLN A 197 -7.28 33.96 -19.27
C GLN A 197 -6.07 33.19 -18.74
N GLU A 198 -5.19 33.86 -18.02
CA GLU A 198 -4.05 33.23 -17.36
C GLU A 198 -4.49 32.22 -16.30
N LYS A 199 -5.50 32.57 -15.48
CA LYS A 199 -6.06 31.66 -14.48
C LYS A 199 -6.71 30.42 -15.11
N VAL A 200 -7.47 30.60 -16.19
CA VAL A 200 -8.05 29.49 -16.95
C VAL A 200 -6.95 28.59 -17.53
N HIS A 201 -5.88 29.20 -18.06
CA HIS A 201 -4.75 28.44 -18.61
C HIS A 201 -4.03 27.61 -17.53
N ILE A 202 -3.75 28.20 -16.36
CA ILE A 202 -3.15 27.47 -15.23
C ILE A 202 -4.07 26.30 -14.84
N LEU A 203 -5.36 26.54 -14.63
CA LEU A 203 -6.31 25.49 -14.24
C LEU A 203 -6.37 24.34 -15.26
N ARG A 204 -6.36 24.65 -16.56
CA ARG A 204 -6.27 23.65 -17.65
C ARG A 204 -5.02 22.78 -17.52
N GLN A 205 -3.89 23.39 -17.18
CA GLN A 205 -2.65 22.65 -16.96
C GLN A 205 -2.71 21.78 -15.69
N ILE A 206 -3.31 22.26 -14.59
CA ILE A 206 -3.55 21.44 -13.38
C ILE A 206 -4.40 20.22 -13.73
N ARG A 207 -5.52 20.42 -14.42
CA ARG A 207 -6.43 19.35 -14.86
C ARG A 207 -5.69 18.32 -15.72
N PHE A 208 -4.87 18.79 -16.66
CA PHE A 208 -4.07 17.94 -17.53
C PHE A 208 -3.10 17.07 -16.72
N VAL A 209 -2.34 17.66 -15.80
CA VAL A 209 -1.39 16.93 -14.96
C VAL A 209 -2.12 15.93 -14.06
N HIS A 210 -3.23 16.33 -13.45
CA HIS A 210 -4.08 15.42 -12.66
C HIS A 210 -4.53 14.22 -13.48
N LEU A 211 -4.96 14.42 -14.74
CA LEU A 211 -5.33 13.32 -15.64
C LEU A 211 -4.17 12.35 -15.86
N GLN A 212 -2.95 12.86 -16.06
CA GLN A 212 -1.77 12.03 -16.24
C GLN A 212 -1.41 11.25 -14.96
N VAL A 213 -1.52 11.87 -13.78
CA VAL A 213 -1.33 11.18 -12.49
C VAL A 213 -2.38 10.07 -12.30
N CYS A 214 -3.65 10.32 -12.62
CA CYS A 214 -4.70 9.30 -12.60
C CYS A 214 -4.40 8.15 -13.58
N LYS A 215 -3.90 8.46 -14.78
CA LYS A 215 -3.49 7.45 -15.76
C LYS A 215 -2.33 6.60 -15.24
N VAL A 216 -1.32 7.21 -14.64
CA VAL A 216 -0.21 6.50 -13.99
C VAL A 216 -0.74 5.62 -12.86
N SER A 217 -1.65 6.13 -12.03
CA SER A 217 -2.29 5.33 -10.97
C SER A 217 -3.01 4.10 -11.49
N ARG A 218 -3.70 4.21 -12.63
CA ARG A 218 -4.35 3.07 -13.29
C ARG A 218 -3.31 2.07 -13.78
N MET A 219 -2.24 2.53 -14.43
CA MET A 219 -1.15 1.66 -14.88
C MET A 219 -0.48 0.92 -13.72
N VAL A 220 -0.21 1.59 -12.60
CA VAL A 220 0.33 0.95 -11.38
C VAL A 220 -0.62 -0.15 -10.91
N ASN A 221 -1.92 0.12 -10.85
CA ASN A 221 -2.90 -0.88 -10.45
C ASN A 221 -2.93 -2.06 -11.43
N ASP A 222 -3.00 -1.81 -12.74
CA ASP A 222 -3.09 -2.87 -13.76
C ASP A 222 -1.85 -3.78 -13.77
N ILE A 223 -0.66 -3.22 -13.48
CA ILE A 223 0.60 -3.95 -13.43
C ILE A 223 0.68 -4.83 -12.18
N PHE A 224 0.39 -4.25 -11.01
CA PHE A 224 0.73 -4.88 -9.73
C PHE A 224 -0.45 -5.56 -9.02
N ASN A 225 -1.71 -5.24 -9.35
CA ASN A 225 -2.89 -5.70 -8.59
C ASN A 225 -2.91 -7.22 -8.38
N VAL A 226 -2.71 -8.00 -9.45
CA VAL A 226 -2.71 -9.47 -9.35
C VAL A 226 -1.53 -9.98 -8.51
N GLN A 227 -0.34 -9.38 -8.64
CA GLN A 227 0.83 -9.80 -7.86
C GLN A 227 0.66 -9.48 -6.37
N ILE A 228 0.15 -8.30 -6.04
CA ILE A 228 -0.14 -7.89 -4.65
C ILE A 228 -1.23 -8.76 -4.05
N LEU A 229 -2.26 -9.12 -4.83
CA LEU A 229 -3.31 -10.05 -4.39
C LEU A 229 -2.72 -11.42 -4.05
N ILE A 230 -1.93 -12.02 -4.95
CA ILE A 230 -1.28 -13.32 -4.72
C ILE A 230 -0.38 -13.23 -3.48
N TYR A 231 0.48 -12.21 -3.39
CA TYR A 231 1.37 -12.00 -2.26
C TYR A 231 0.62 -11.91 -0.93
N THR A 232 -0.48 -11.15 -0.92
CA THR A 232 -1.31 -10.96 0.27
C THR A 232 -1.95 -12.28 0.69
N ILE A 233 -2.57 -13.02 -0.24
CA ILE A 233 -3.18 -14.32 0.04
C ILE A 233 -2.14 -15.30 0.56
N THR A 234 -0.96 -15.42 -0.07
CA THR A 234 0.08 -16.34 0.38
C THR A 234 0.60 -15.97 1.77
N THR A 235 0.79 -14.69 2.06
CA THR A 235 1.27 -14.22 3.36
C THR A 235 0.24 -14.46 4.47
N LEU A 236 -1.05 -14.27 4.20
CA LEU A 236 -2.11 -14.53 5.18
C LEU A 236 -2.28 -16.03 5.47
N LEU A 237 -2.22 -16.86 4.42
CA LEU A 237 -2.22 -18.32 4.59
C LEU A 237 -0.99 -18.77 5.39
N HIS A 238 0.20 -18.24 5.06
CA HIS A 238 1.42 -18.47 5.82
C HIS A 238 1.23 -18.13 7.30
N CYS A 239 0.73 -16.93 7.57
CA CYS A 239 0.53 -16.43 8.91
C CYS A 239 -0.39 -17.32 9.74
N THR A 240 -1.50 -17.79 9.14
CA THR A 240 -2.42 -18.64 9.88
C THR A 240 -1.81 -20.00 10.20
N ILE A 241 -1.08 -20.59 9.24
CA ILE A 241 -0.45 -21.90 9.45
C ILE A 241 0.67 -21.81 10.49
N CYS A 242 1.47 -20.74 10.46
CA CYS A 242 2.50 -20.48 11.47
C CYS A 242 1.89 -20.26 12.86
N ALA A 243 0.84 -19.45 12.98
CA ALA A 243 0.14 -19.24 14.24
C ALA A 243 -0.45 -20.54 14.82
N TYR A 244 -1.05 -21.37 13.96
CA TYR A 244 -1.55 -22.69 14.34
C TYR A 244 -0.43 -23.63 14.80
N SER A 245 0.67 -23.70 14.05
CA SER A 245 1.84 -24.51 14.39
C SER A 245 2.43 -24.09 15.74
N PHE A 246 2.57 -22.78 15.96
CA PHE A 246 3.04 -22.23 17.24
C PHE A 246 2.11 -22.61 18.40
N TYR A 247 0.79 -22.51 18.22
CA TYR A 247 -0.18 -22.97 19.21
C TYR A 247 -0.04 -24.46 19.53
N MET A 248 0.09 -25.32 18.50
CA MET A 248 0.23 -26.77 18.69
C MET A 248 1.53 -27.13 19.45
N ASN A 249 2.62 -26.42 19.17
CA ASN A 249 3.89 -26.60 19.88
C ASN A 249 3.77 -26.21 21.37
N LEU A 250 3.11 -25.09 21.67
CA LEU A 250 2.85 -24.68 23.06
C LEU A 250 2.01 -25.72 23.82
N HIS A 251 1.05 -26.36 23.15
CA HIS A 251 0.16 -27.34 23.77
C HIS A 251 0.84 -28.68 24.13
N ARG A 252 1.90 -29.07 23.40
CA ARG A 252 2.58 -30.37 23.59
C ARG A 252 3.53 -30.46 24.80
N GLY A 253 3.80 -29.35 25.49
CA GLY A 253 4.50 -29.33 26.80
C GLY A 253 6.03 -29.21 26.74
N LEU A 254 6.63 -28.54 27.75
CA LEU A 254 7.95 -27.88 27.78
C LEU A 254 9.21 -28.69 27.40
N ASN A 255 9.17 -30.03 27.45
CA ASN A 255 10.40 -30.85 27.48
C ASN A 255 10.94 -31.27 26.11
N PHE A 256 10.19 -31.09 25.01
CA PHE A 256 10.63 -31.29 23.62
C PHE A 256 10.89 -29.96 22.89
N LEU A 257 10.81 -28.83 23.61
CA LEU A 257 10.53 -27.51 23.01
C LEU A 257 11.76 -26.68 22.62
N ILE A 258 12.97 -26.90 23.14
CA ILE A 258 14.05 -25.90 22.95
C ILE A 258 14.45 -25.76 21.47
N ASP A 259 14.75 -26.87 20.79
CA ASP A 259 15.16 -26.82 19.37
C ASP A 259 14.00 -26.53 18.41
N GLN A 260 12.78 -26.97 18.74
CA GLN A 260 11.59 -26.71 17.91
C GLN A 260 11.01 -25.29 18.09
N LEU A 261 11.19 -24.67 19.26
CA LEU A 261 10.79 -23.28 19.50
C LEU A 261 11.60 -22.31 18.66
N ASP A 262 12.90 -22.56 18.49
CA ASP A 262 13.76 -21.68 17.69
C ASP A 262 13.22 -21.58 16.26
N MET A 263 12.96 -22.72 15.59
CA MET A 263 12.38 -22.73 14.24
C MET A 263 10.97 -22.12 14.19
N ALA A 264 10.09 -22.48 15.13
CA ALA A 264 8.74 -21.95 15.17
C ALA A 264 8.72 -20.43 15.38
N SER A 265 9.62 -19.90 16.23
CA SER A 265 9.75 -18.48 16.51
C SER A 265 10.18 -17.69 15.27
N ILE A 266 11.03 -18.27 14.42
CA ILE A 266 11.50 -17.65 13.20
C ILE A 266 10.39 -17.54 12.17
N TYR A 267 9.64 -18.63 11.95
CA TYR A 267 8.48 -18.58 11.05
C TYR A 267 7.41 -17.61 11.56
N MET A 268 7.20 -17.53 12.88
CA MET A 268 6.32 -16.52 13.48
C MET A 268 6.84 -15.10 13.27
N LEU A 269 8.14 -14.86 13.42
CA LEU A 269 8.76 -13.56 13.17
C LEU A 269 8.62 -13.14 11.69
N ASP A 270 8.99 -14.02 10.75
CA ASP A 270 8.82 -13.81 9.30
C ASP A 270 7.36 -13.51 8.95
N SER A 271 6.43 -14.29 9.51
CA SER A 271 4.99 -14.06 9.35
C SER A 271 4.56 -12.68 9.86
N VAL A 272 4.98 -12.28 11.06
CA VAL A 272 4.62 -10.98 11.65
C VAL A 272 5.17 -9.85 10.78
N VAL A 273 6.40 -9.99 10.29
CA VAL A 273 7.01 -9.01 9.40
C VAL A 273 6.27 -8.95 8.06
N GLY A 274 5.89 -10.09 7.47
CA GLY A 274 5.07 -10.15 6.26
C GLY A 274 3.75 -9.39 6.41
N VAL A 275 3.04 -9.58 7.53
CA VAL A 275 1.81 -8.84 7.84
C VAL A 275 2.09 -7.34 8.04
N LEU A 276 3.18 -6.99 8.72
CA LEU A 276 3.59 -5.59 8.91
C LEU A 276 3.89 -4.91 7.57
N LYS A 277 4.54 -5.60 6.62
CA LYS A 277 4.80 -5.09 5.27
C LYS A 277 3.49 -4.78 4.52
N ILE A 278 2.50 -5.67 4.60
CA ILE A 278 1.14 -5.44 4.03
C ILE A 278 0.47 -4.23 4.70
N ALA A 279 0.62 -4.09 6.02
CA ALA A 279 0.04 -2.99 6.77
C ALA A 279 0.65 -1.62 6.38
N LEU A 280 1.98 -1.55 6.24
CA LEU A 280 2.69 -0.36 5.77
C LEU A 280 2.26 0.04 4.35
N MET A 281 2.19 -0.93 3.44
CA MET A 281 1.69 -0.67 2.07
C MET A 281 0.25 -0.14 2.07
N SER A 282 -0.61 -0.73 2.90
CA SER A 282 -2.00 -0.29 3.01
C SER A 282 -2.12 1.12 3.60
N TYR A 283 -1.23 1.49 4.51
CA TYR A 283 -1.11 2.87 5.01
C TYR A 283 -0.78 3.84 3.88
N ASP A 284 0.20 3.51 3.03
CA ASP A 284 0.60 4.37 1.90
C ASP A 284 -0.50 4.47 0.83
N CYS A 285 -1.23 3.37 0.57
CA CYS A 285 -2.42 3.38 -0.30
C CYS A 285 -3.52 4.29 0.24
N GLU A 286 -3.82 4.21 1.53
CA GLU A 286 -4.81 5.08 2.18
C GLU A 286 -4.38 6.55 2.12
N TYR A 287 -3.11 6.83 2.41
CA TYR A 287 -2.55 8.18 2.32
C TYR A 287 -2.74 8.75 0.91
N THR A 288 -2.38 7.99 -0.12
CA THR A 288 -2.57 8.37 -1.52
C THR A 288 -4.04 8.59 -1.86
N MET A 289 -4.94 7.74 -1.37
CA MET A 289 -6.38 7.90 -1.57
C MET A 289 -6.93 9.17 -0.90
N LYS A 290 -6.49 9.46 0.33
CA LYS A 290 -6.85 10.69 1.04
C LYS A 290 -6.39 11.94 0.29
N GLN A 291 -5.17 11.93 -0.26
CA GLN A 291 -4.69 13.03 -1.09
C GLN A 291 -5.51 13.18 -2.37
N ALA A 292 -5.81 12.08 -3.07
CA ALA A 292 -6.66 12.14 -4.25
C ALA A 292 -8.07 12.67 -3.92
N ASN A 293 -8.69 12.22 -2.83
CA ASN A 293 -10.00 12.72 -2.39
C ASN A 293 -9.96 14.18 -1.95
N LYS A 294 -8.85 14.65 -1.38
CA LYS A 294 -8.66 16.07 -1.05
C LYS A 294 -8.66 16.93 -2.32
N THR A 295 -8.07 16.46 -3.42
CA THR A 295 -8.13 17.15 -4.73
C THR A 295 -9.58 17.40 -5.15
N ILE A 296 -10.41 16.37 -4.99
CA ILE A 296 -11.83 16.40 -5.35
C ILE A 296 -12.58 17.39 -4.47
N GLY A 297 -12.34 17.35 -3.15
CA GLY A 297 -12.90 18.29 -2.20
C GLY A 297 -12.53 19.75 -2.51
N ASN A 298 -11.27 20.01 -2.83
CA ASN A 298 -10.77 21.35 -3.18
C ASN A 298 -11.43 21.89 -4.46
N ILE A 299 -11.65 21.04 -5.47
CA ILE A 299 -12.30 21.44 -6.71
C ILE A 299 -13.80 21.71 -6.50
N HIS A 300 -14.50 20.87 -5.72
CA HIS A 300 -15.91 21.09 -5.41
C HIS A 300 -16.15 22.29 -4.50
N ALA A 301 -15.19 22.62 -3.63
CA ALA A 301 -15.25 23.83 -2.80
C ALA A 301 -15.09 25.12 -3.62
N TYR A 302 -14.72 25.04 -4.90
CA TYR A 302 -14.59 26.21 -5.75
C TYR A 302 -15.96 26.89 -5.93
N PRO A 303 -16.13 28.16 -5.50
CA PRO A 303 -17.40 28.86 -5.65
C PRO A 303 -17.62 29.17 -7.13
N VAL A 304 -18.59 28.48 -7.72
CA VAL A 304 -19.08 28.65 -9.10
C VAL A 304 -19.68 30.06 -9.32
N HIS A 305 -19.95 30.81 -8.25
CA HIS A 305 -21.00 31.82 -8.30
C HIS A 305 -20.66 33.21 -8.84
N GLU A 306 -19.46 33.51 -9.36
CA GLU A 306 -19.15 34.86 -9.81
C GLU A 306 -18.31 34.96 -11.10
N GLY A 307 -19.01 35.33 -12.18
CA GLY A 307 -18.51 36.26 -13.21
C GLY A 307 -17.82 35.67 -14.43
N ASN A 308 -17.29 34.45 -14.39
CA ASN A 308 -16.60 33.85 -15.55
C ASN A 308 -17.17 32.49 -15.94
N ALA A 309 -17.97 32.49 -17.02
CA ALA A 309 -18.54 31.28 -17.61
C ALA A 309 -17.44 30.31 -18.06
N GLU A 310 -16.33 30.79 -18.65
CA GLU A 310 -15.24 29.93 -19.12
C GLU A 310 -14.52 29.20 -17.97
N LEU A 311 -14.25 29.91 -16.87
CA LEU A 311 -13.62 29.29 -15.70
C LEU A 311 -14.55 28.28 -15.03
N THR A 312 -15.83 28.60 -14.97
CA THR A 312 -16.87 27.70 -14.44
C THR A 312 -16.98 26.43 -15.27
N ASP A 313 -16.98 26.56 -16.59
CA ASP A 313 -17.02 25.43 -17.53
C ASP A 313 -15.79 24.52 -17.37
N GLU A 314 -14.60 25.11 -17.24
CA GLU A 314 -13.37 24.36 -17.02
C GLU A 314 -13.37 23.57 -15.70
N ILE A 315 -13.90 24.16 -14.62
CA ILE A 315 -14.08 23.48 -13.33
C ILE A 315 -15.10 22.35 -13.45
N LEU A 316 -16.22 22.59 -14.13
CA LEU A 316 -17.25 21.58 -14.36
C LEU A 316 -16.68 20.39 -15.15
N HIS A 317 -15.90 20.67 -16.19
CA HIS A 317 -15.16 19.66 -16.93
C HIS A 317 -14.19 18.88 -16.04
N PHE A 318 -13.50 19.54 -15.12
CA PHE A 318 -12.62 18.87 -14.16
C PHE A 318 -13.44 17.97 -13.20
N CYS A 319 -14.54 18.46 -12.63
CA CYS A 319 -15.45 17.68 -11.80
C CYS A 319 -15.98 16.44 -12.54
N TRP A 320 -16.38 16.59 -13.81
CA TRP A 320 -16.83 15.48 -14.64
C TRP A 320 -15.72 14.47 -14.91
N GLN A 321 -14.50 14.94 -15.21
CA GLN A 321 -13.35 14.06 -15.41
C GLN A 321 -13.08 13.23 -14.16
N ILE A 322 -13.05 13.87 -13.00
CA ILE A 322 -12.87 13.20 -11.70
C ILE A 322 -13.97 12.17 -11.48
N SER A 323 -15.23 12.56 -11.64
CA SER A 323 -16.39 11.69 -11.46
C SER A 323 -16.29 10.46 -12.37
N TYR A 324 -15.92 10.64 -13.64
CA TYR A 324 -15.76 9.55 -14.59
C TYR A 324 -14.62 8.60 -14.20
N THR A 325 -13.47 9.14 -13.76
CA THR A 325 -12.35 8.32 -13.28
C THR A 325 -12.69 7.55 -12.00
N GLN A 326 -13.54 8.08 -11.13
CA GLN A 326 -14.05 7.38 -9.96
C GLN A 326 -15.10 6.32 -10.33
N LEU A 327 -15.96 6.59 -11.31
CA LEU A 327 -16.98 5.65 -11.78
C LEU A 327 -16.36 4.42 -12.47
N GLU A 328 -15.23 4.60 -13.15
CA GLU A 328 -14.46 3.49 -13.72
C GLU A 328 -13.87 2.59 -12.62
N LYS A 329 -13.44 3.16 -11.47
CA LYS A 329 -13.02 2.39 -10.29
C LYS A 329 -14.12 1.47 -9.76
N THR A 330 -15.39 1.85 -9.84
CA THR A 330 -16.50 0.99 -9.36
C THR A 330 -16.82 -0.19 -10.26
N LYS A 331 -16.33 -0.24 -11.50
CA LYS A 331 -16.60 -1.35 -12.43
C LYS A 331 -15.46 -2.35 -12.59
N SER A 332 -14.21 -1.98 -12.28
CA SER A 332 -13.03 -2.81 -12.56
C SER A 332 -12.22 -3.25 -11.34
N VAL A 333 -12.56 -2.79 -10.13
CA VAL A 333 -11.71 -3.01 -8.95
C VAL A 333 -12.38 -3.97 -7.98
N ASP A 334 -12.16 -5.27 -8.19
CA ASP A 334 -12.52 -6.32 -7.23
C ASP A 334 -11.68 -6.26 -5.94
N TYR A 335 -10.59 -5.48 -5.92
CA TYR A 335 -9.63 -5.42 -4.83
C TYR A 335 -9.15 -4.00 -4.54
N ILE A 336 -9.57 -3.43 -3.40
CA ILE A 336 -9.09 -2.13 -2.91
C ILE A 336 -8.26 -2.36 -1.65
N LEU A 337 -6.96 -2.11 -1.73
CA LEU A 337 -6.08 -2.14 -0.57
C LEU A 337 -6.31 -0.88 0.29
N ASN A 338 -7.06 -1.02 1.37
CA ASN A 338 -7.32 0.05 2.36
C ASN A 338 -7.31 -0.52 3.79
N TYR A 339 -7.48 0.34 4.82
CA TYR A 339 -7.58 -0.13 6.21
C TYR A 339 -8.73 -1.12 6.44
N GLY A 340 -9.83 -0.96 5.71
CA GLY A 340 -10.93 -1.91 5.73
C GLY A 340 -10.47 -3.30 5.31
N PHE A 341 -9.68 -3.39 4.24
CA PHE A 341 -9.09 -4.62 3.75
C PHE A 341 -8.17 -5.28 4.78
N ILE A 342 -7.23 -4.54 5.40
CA ILE A 342 -6.40 -5.09 6.48
C ILE A 342 -7.28 -5.66 7.61
N ARG A 343 -8.32 -4.92 8.02
CA ARG A 343 -9.24 -5.37 9.06
C ARG A 343 -9.98 -6.65 8.65
N TYR A 344 -10.41 -6.76 7.40
CA TYR A 344 -11.00 -8.00 6.86
C TYR A 344 -10.00 -9.16 6.88
N CYS A 345 -8.75 -8.92 6.49
CA CYS A 345 -7.69 -9.92 6.55
C CYS A 345 -7.43 -10.40 7.98
N LEU A 346 -7.28 -9.49 8.95
CA LEU A 346 -7.10 -9.84 10.35
C LEU A 346 -8.29 -10.64 10.90
N ASN A 347 -9.52 -10.24 10.58
CA ASN A 347 -10.71 -10.96 10.97
C ASN A 347 -10.75 -12.37 10.35
N PHE A 348 -10.36 -12.50 9.08
CA PHE A 348 -10.24 -13.79 8.41
C PHE A 348 -9.19 -14.69 9.08
N LEU A 349 -7.98 -14.16 9.35
CA LEU A 349 -6.92 -14.87 10.06
C LEU A 349 -7.40 -15.40 11.42
N ILE A 350 -7.99 -14.52 12.24
CA ILE A 350 -8.48 -14.88 13.57
C ILE A 350 -9.57 -15.94 13.48
N SER A 351 -10.54 -15.77 12.57
CA SER A 351 -11.65 -16.70 12.42
C SER A 351 -11.17 -18.08 11.98
N TYR A 352 -10.27 -18.14 10.99
CA TYR A 352 -9.72 -19.40 10.51
C TYR A 352 -8.83 -20.08 11.57
N LEU A 353 -8.03 -19.30 12.30
CA LEU A 353 -7.23 -19.81 13.42
C LEU A 353 -8.11 -20.43 14.51
N VAL A 354 -9.20 -19.76 14.91
CA VAL A 354 -10.15 -20.29 15.90
C VAL A 354 -10.76 -21.62 15.43
N ILE A 355 -11.18 -21.69 14.15
CA ILE A 355 -11.73 -22.93 13.58
C ILE A 355 -10.70 -24.07 13.62
N MET A 356 -9.45 -23.78 13.23
CA MET A 356 -8.36 -24.77 13.26
C MET A 356 -8.07 -25.27 14.68
N ILE A 357 -8.07 -24.37 15.67
CA ILE A 357 -7.90 -24.72 17.09
C ILE A 357 -9.06 -25.59 17.60
N GLN A 358 -10.30 -25.21 17.31
CA GLN A 358 -11.48 -25.97 17.73
C GLN A 358 -11.49 -27.38 17.11
N TRP A 359 -11.12 -27.48 15.83
CA TRP A 359 -11.02 -28.75 15.13
C TRP A 359 -9.93 -29.63 15.74
N SER A 360 -8.75 -29.08 16.06
CA SER A 360 -7.65 -29.85 16.65
C SER A 360 -8.00 -30.38 18.05
N GLN A 361 -8.63 -29.56 18.89
CA GLN A 361 -9.12 -29.98 20.21
C GLN A 361 -10.15 -31.11 20.11
N HIS A 362 -11.08 -31.02 19.15
CA HIS A 362 -12.08 -32.07 18.92
C HIS A 362 -11.44 -33.40 18.51
N LEU A 363 -10.43 -33.36 17.63
CA LEU A 363 -9.67 -34.57 17.23
C LEU A 363 -8.94 -35.21 18.40
N ILE A 364 -8.23 -34.42 19.22
CA ILE A 364 -7.50 -34.90 20.39
C ILE A 364 -8.45 -35.59 21.38
N LYS A 365 -9.62 -35.00 21.64
CA LYS A 365 -10.62 -35.59 22.53
C LYS A 365 -11.12 -36.93 22.02
N LYS A 366 -11.39 -37.05 20.72
CA LYS A 366 -11.86 -38.30 20.11
C LYS A 366 -10.83 -39.43 20.24
N ASP A 367 -9.55 -39.12 20.03
CA ASP A 367 -8.47 -40.11 20.17
C ASP A 367 -8.32 -40.60 21.61
N SER A 368 -8.45 -39.72 22.61
CA SER A 368 -8.42 -40.12 24.02
C SER A 368 -9.52 -41.14 24.37
N ILE A 369 -10.75 -40.92 23.87
CA ILE A 369 -11.89 -41.83 24.10
C ILE A 369 -11.65 -43.20 23.44
N ILE A 370 -11.10 -43.22 22.23
CA ILE A 370 -10.80 -44.47 21.50
C ILE A 370 -9.74 -45.27 22.26
N ILE A 371 -8.72 -44.61 22.81
CA ILE A 371 -7.67 -45.26 23.61
C ILE A 371 -8.28 -45.84 24.89
N THR A 372 -9.07 -45.06 25.65
CA THR A 372 -9.73 -45.53 26.88
C THR A 372 -10.61 -46.77 26.62
N ASN A 373 -11.42 -46.75 25.55
CA ASN A 373 -12.29 -47.87 25.19
C ASN A 373 -11.51 -49.14 24.81
N LYS A 374 -10.37 -48.99 24.12
CA LYS A 374 -9.50 -50.14 23.80
C LYS A 374 -8.86 -50.73 25.05
N THR A 375 -8.40 -49.91 25.98
CA THR A 375 -7.81 -50.36 27.24
C THR A 375 -8.82 -51.10 28.12
N THR A 376 -10.04 -50.58 28.24
CA THR A 376 -11.11 -51.28 28.99
C THR A 376 -11.50 -52.60 28.34
N THR A 377 -11.58 -52.65 27.00
CA THR A 377 -11.92 -53.90 26.29
C THR A 377 -10.83 -54.96 26.50
N PHE A 378 -9.55 -54.57 26.43
CA PHE A 378 -8.43 -55.48 26.69
C PHE A 378 -8.41 -55.97 28.15
N GLN A 379 -8.66 -55.09 29.12
CA GLN A 379 -8.76 -55.48 30.53
C GLN A 379 -9.90 -56.46 30.78
N THR A 380 -11.10 -56.20 30.22
CA THR A 380 -12.24 -57.14 30.36
C THR A 380 -11.98 -58.49 29.69
N LEU A 381 -11.27 -58.52 28.56
CA LEU A 381 -10.86 -59.78 27.91
C LEU A 381 -9.84 -60.54 28.77
N GLN A 382 -8.89 -59.84 29.39
CA GLN A 382 -7.87 -60.45 30.23
C GLN A 382 -8.47 -61.00 31.54
N GLU A 383 -9.39 -60.29 32.19
CA GLU A 383 -10.11 -60.79 33.37
C GLU A 383 -10.92 -62.05 33.05
N ASN A 384 -11.69 -62.06 31.95
CA ASN A 384 -12.49 -63.23 31.56
C ASN A 384 -11.65 -64.45 31.21
N THR A 385 -10.42 -64.27 30.72
CA THR A 385 -9.52 -65.39 30.40
C THR A 385 -8.87 -65.98 31.66
N SER A 386 -8.72 -65.20 32.73
CA SER A 386 -8.15 -65.66 34.02
C SER A 386 -9.12 -66.49 34.89
N ILE A 387 -10.41 -66.52 34.56
CA ILE A 387 -11.45 -67.25 35.30
C ILE A 387 -11.69 -68.67 34.74
N VAL A 388 -11.10 -69.01 33.58
CA VAL A 388 -11.36 -70.28 32.84
C VAL A 388 -10.17 -71.27 32.95
N VAL A 389 -9.19 -71.01 33.81
CA VAL A 389 -8.09 -71.93 34.16
C VAL A 389 -8.13 -72.19 35.65
#